data_AF-A0A4R1X6M2-F1
#
_entry.id   AF-A0A4R1X6M2-F1
#
_cell.length_a   1.000
_cell.length_b   1.000
_cell.length_c   1.000
_cell.angle_alpha   90.00
_cell.angle_beta   90.00
_cell.angle_gamma   90.00
#
_symmetry.space_group_name_H-M   'P 1'
#
loop_
_entity.id
_entity.type
_entity.pdbx_description
1 polymer ?
#
loop_
_entity_poly.entity_id
_entity_poly.type
_entity_poly.pdbx_seq_one_letter_code
_entity_poly.pdbx_strand_id
1 'polypeptide(L)'
;MMFLGVPSAFSAPMRLWRFYRNLRSLGLFFSVCLALAVAGSADDVYAGEVTAPAASTVQKAPQALAAPTSSNPAASSNPPAPADRSDLTRSQDRKPAAGRTGSVLGLSWLPAFCETKAKRPECLGQTSERADARALTLAGLWPVRNSFCKVSEALQAQDRKRDWLALPAVPLPTELATKLAVAMPGVASGLDRHMWLRSGSCQTLEPDAYFSLQIRLLEAVNRSAVGALFRSKVGLDITEAEVRAAFDTDFAAGAGERVRLQCRKVGDRTLVTGLTIGLSATMDEASDLATSMLGAAPIRSRCSAGLLDAAGSSRQLRSRNEAVVGTVGTGASRAGAAIELR
;
A
#
# COMPACT_ATOMS: atom_id res chain seq x y z
N MET A 1 40.67 -22.85 -66.45
CA MET A 1 39.36 -23.42 -66.89
C MET A 1 38.28 -22.46 -66.38
N MET A 2 37.95 -21.44 -67.17
CA MET A 2 36.85 -21.38 -68.15
C MET A 2 35.44 -21.40 -67.51
N PHE A 3 34.74 -20.32 -67.84
CA PHE A 3 33.40 -19.86 -67.45
C PHE A 3 32.25 -20.77 -67.90
N LEU A 4 31.06 -20.45 -67.35
CA LEU A 4 29.70 -20.35 -67.96
C LEU A 4 28.68 -21.16 -67.12
N GLY A 5 27.52 -20.65 -66.69
CA GLY A 5 26.88 -19.35 -66.92
C GLY A 5 25.62 -19.17 -66.04
N VAL A 6 25.19 -17.92 -65.97
CA VAL A 6 23.88 -17.36 -65.53
C VAL A 6 23.25 -16.84 -66.86
N PRO A 7 21.92 -16.72 -67.13
CA PRO A 7 20.90 -15.97 -66.36
C PRO A 7 19.46 -16.56 -66.50
N SER A 8 18.31 -16.03 -66.06
CA SER A 8 17.69 -14.68 -66.02
C SER A 8 16.36 -14.84 -65.22
N ALA A 9 15.97 -13.96 -64.28
CA ALA A 9 15.21 -12.70 -64.42
C ALA A 9 13.66 -12.81 -64.39
N PHE A 10 13.03 -11.66 -64.04
CA PHE A 10 11.61 -11.29 -63.95
C PHE A 10 10.95 -11.45 -62.56
N SER A 11 10.79 -10.40 -61.76
CA SER A 11 9.96 -9.17 -61.88
C SER A 11 8.59 -9.32 -61.21
N ALA A 12 8.31 -8.42 -60.27
CA ALA A 12 7.01 -8.20 -59.62
C ALA A 12 5.92 -7.79 -60.63
N PRO A 13 4.63 -7.77 -60.21
CA PRO A 13 4.09 -6.47 -59.79
C PRO A 13 3.06 -6.50 -58.66
N MET A 14 2.89 -5.30 -58.11
CA MET A 14 1.87 -4.83 -57.17
C MET A 14 0.55 -4.56 -57.92
N ARG A 15 -0.62 -4.90 -57.34
CA ARG A 15 -1.89 -4.12 -57.27
C ARG A 15 -3.21 -4.91 -57.50
N LEU A 16 -4.20 -4.47 -56.71
CA LEU A 16 -5.67 -4.53 -56.88
C LEU A 16 -6.40 -5.87 -56.61
N TRP A 17 -7.16 -5.92 -55.50
CA TRP A 17 -8.63 -5.83 -55.58
C TRP A 17 -9.27 -5.46 -54.23
N ARG A 18 -10.19 -4.50 -54.28
CA ARG A 18 -11.18 -4.13 -53.25
C ARG A 18 -12.34 -5.15 -53.25
N PHE A 19 -13.30 -4.95 -52.33
CA PHE A 19 -14.59 -5.65 -52.08
C PHE A 19 -14.49 -6.64 -50.90
N TYR A 20 -15.29 -6.59 -49.83
CA TYR A 20 -16.65 -6.08 -49.62
C TYR A 20 -16.81 -5.40 -48.24
N ARG A 21 -17.61 -4.32 -48.23
CA ARG A 21 -18.15 -3.61 -47.08
C ARG A 21 -19.66 -3.88 -47.04
N ASN A 22 -20.25 -3.80 -45.84
CA ASN A 22 -21.68 -3.75 -45.50
C ASN A 22 -22.35 -5.09 -45.14
N LEU A 23 -22.84 -5.18 -43.90
CA LEU A 23 -24.28 -5.27 -43.64
C LEU A 23 -24.57 -4.53 -42.32
N ARG A 24 -25.13 -3.32 -42.45
CA ARG A 24 -25.90 -2.59 -41.43
C ARG A 24 -27.28 -2.39 -42.03
N SER A 25 -28.30 -2.47 -41.17
CA SER A 25 -29.62 -1.82 -41.25
C SER A 25 -30.84 -2.75 -41.37
N LEU A 26 -31.89 -2.28 -40.70
CA LEU A 26 -33.28 -2.77 -40.56
C LEU A 26 -33.52 -3.80 -39.44
N GLY A 27 -34.37 -3.56 -38.45
CA GLY A 27 -35.23 -2.41 -38.17
C GLY A 27 -36.17 -2.75 -36.99
N LEU A 28 -36.51 -1.71 -36.22
CA LEU A 28 -37.72 -1.52 -35.40
C LEU A 28 -38.65 -2.73 -35.23
N PHE A 29 -38.90 -3.21 -34.01
CA PHE A 29 -40.23 -3.65 -33.57
C PHE A 29 -40.38 -3.54 -32.03
N PHE A 30 -41.30 -2.66 -31.63
CA PHE A 30 -42.22 -2.73 -30.49
C PHE A 30 -41.73 -2.70 -29.03
N SER A 31 -42.09 -1.57 -28.41
CA SER A 31 -42.47 -1.40 -27.01
C SER A 31 -43.59 -2.37 -26.61
N VAL A 32 -43.39 -3.14 -25.54
CA VAL A 32 -44.47 -3.68 -24.70
C VAL A 32 -44.01 -3.64 -23.24
N CYS A 33 -44.76 -2.89 -22.44
CA CYS A 33 -44.75 -2.92 -20.99
C CYS A 33 -45.09 -4.32 -20.48
N LEU A 34 -44.37 -4.81 -19.47
CA LEU A 34 -45.01 -5.57 -18.40
C LEU A 34 -44.30 -5.31 -17.07
N ALA A 35 -44.94 -4.47 -16.27
CA ALA A 35 -44.76 -4.45 -14.84
C ALA A 35 -45.35 -5.75 -14.26
N LEU A 36 -44.56 -6.46 -13.47
CA LEU A 36 -45.08 -7.37 -12.44
C LEU A 36 -44.45 -6.94 -11.12
N ALA A 37 -45.16 -6.04 -10.45
CA ALA A 37 -45.13 -5.96 -9.00
C ALA A 37 -45.93 -7.15 -8.47
N VAL A 38 -45.29 -7.99 -7.66
CA VAL A 38 -46.00 -8.87 -6.73
C VAL A 38 -45.70 -8.33 -5.34
N ALA A 39 -46.71 -7.68 -4.77
CA ALA A 39 -46.83 -7.53 -3.33
C ALA A 39 -47.18 -8.89 -2.74
N GLY A 40 -46.42 -9.32 -1.74
CA GLY A 40 -46.70 -10.47 -0.89
C GLY A 40 -46.23 -10.13 0.52
N SER A 41 -47.21 -9.84 1.36
CA SER A 41 -47.13 -9.46 2.77
C SER A 41 -46.74 -10.63 3.68
N ALA A 42 -45.95 -10.26 4.70
CA ALA A 42 -46.05 -10.59 6.14
C ALA A 42 -46.11 -12.05 6.64
N ASP A 43 -45.66 -12.15 7.90
CA ASP A 43 -45.71 -13.24 8.87
C ASP A 43 -44.62 -14.32 8.67
N ASP A 44 -43.84 -14.76 9.66
CA ASP A 44 -43.81 -14.47 11.09
C ASP A 44 -42.48 -15.03 11.67
N VAL A 45 -42.01 -14.39 12.74
CA VAL A 45 -41.36 -14.94 13.94
C VAL A 45 -40.53 -16.23 13.81
N TYR A 46 -39.22 -16.15 14.12
CA TYR A 46 -38.63 -16.94 15.22
C TYR A 46 -37.30 -16.33 15.68
N ALA A 47 -37.34 -15.66 16.83
CA ALA A 47 -36.17 -15.43 17.68
C ALA A 47 -35.81 -16.76 18.35
N GLY A 48 -34.54 -17.14 18.30
CA GLY A 48 -34.00 -18.33 18.93
C GLY A 48 -32.68 -18.00 19.60
N GLU A 49 -32.79 -17.35 20.76
CA GLU A 49 -31.73 -17.17 21.74
C GLU A 49 -31.35 -18.56 22.30
N VAL A 50 -30.07 -18.95 22.19
CA VAL A 50 -29.55 -20.14 22.88
C VAL A 50 -28.46 -19.69 23.83
N THR A 51 -28.91 -19.50 25.07
CA THR A 51 -28.14 -19.41 26.30
C THR A 51 -27.29 -20.66 26.55
N ALA A 52 -26.06 -20.42 27.02
CA ALA A 52 -25.15 -21.42 27.56
C ALA A 52 -25.70 -22.08 28.85
N PRO A 53 -25.43 -23.37 29.10
CA PRO A 53 -25.67 -23.95 30.41
C PRO A 53 -24.40 -23.91 31.30
N ALA A 54 -24.64 -23.58 32.56
CA ALA A 54 -23.71 -23.62 33.66
C ALA A 54 -23.40 -25.05 34.14
N ALA A 55 -22.34 -25.13 34.94
CA ALA A 55 -21.73 -26.30 35.54
C ALA A 55 -22.66 -27.22 36.35
N SER A 56 -22.28 -28.49 36.43
CA SER A 56 -22.62 -29.33 37.58
C SER A 56 -21.48 -30.27 37.95
N THR A 57 -21.27 -30.26 39.26
CA THR A 57 -20.26 -30.85 40.12
C THR A 57 -20.41 -32.36 40.25
N VAL A 58 -19.30 -33.11 40.33
CA VAL A 58 -19.29 -34.43 40.99
C VAL A 58 -18.07 -34.50 41.93
N GLN A 59 -18.37 -34.52 43.23
CA GLN A 59 -17.46 -34.88 44.31
C GLN A 59 -17.39 -36.40 44.46
N LYS A 60 -16.18 -36.95 44.69
CA LYS A 60 -16.02 -38.12 45.56
C LYS A 60 -14.60 -38.18 46.15
N ALA A 61 -14.54 -38.08 47.48
CA ALA A 61 -13.47 -38.54 48.38
C ALA A 61 -14.17 -39.48 49.40
N PRO A 62 -13.49 -40.23 50.30
CA PRO A 62 -12.10 -40.08 50.77
C PRO A 62 -11.33 -41.40 50.98
N GLN A 63 -10.04 -41.32 51.34
CA GLN A 63 -9.49 -41.87 52.60
C GLN A 63 -7.97 -41.62 52.71
N ALA A 64 -7.55 -41.38 53.97
CA ALA A 64 -6.24 -40.93 54.39
C ALA A 64 -5.28 -42.08 54.73
N LEU A 65 -3.97 -41.85 54.62
CA LEU A 65 -2.96 -42.53 55.43
C LEU A 65 -1.74 -41.61 55.64
N ALA A 66 -1.08 -41.81 56.78
CA ALA A 66 -0.27 -40.87 57.54
C ALA A 66 1.16 -40.59 57.03
N ALA A 67 1.75 -39.52 57.58
CA ALA A 67 3.13 -39.05 57.42
C ALA A 67 4.17 -39.93 58.14
N PRO A 68 5.47 -39.72 57.81
CA PRO A 68 6.46 -39.60 58.87
C PRO A 68 7.37 -38.36 58.75
N THR A 69 7.88 -37.99 59.91
CA THR A 69 8.70 -36.83 60.28
C THR A 69 10.22 -37.01 60.10
N SER A 70 10.92 -35.87 60.14
CA SER A 70 12.37 -35.65 60.38
C SER A 70 13.26 -35.84 59.14
N SER A 71 14.35 -35.12 58.93
CA SER A 71 15.13 -34.18 59.75
C SER A 71 16.07 -33.39 58.82
N ASN A 72 16.37 -32.15 59.19
CA ASN A 72 17.30 -31.25 58.49
C ASN A 72 18.75 -31.49 58.98
N PRO A 73 19.79 -31.19 58.16
CA PRO A 73 21.00 -30.61 58.74
C PRO A 73 21.54 -29.37 58.00
N ALA A 74 21.77 -28.34 58.82
CA ALA A 74 22.86 -27.36 58.80
C ALA A 74 23.27 -26.67 57.48
N ALA A 75 22.86 -25.41 57.37
CA ALA A 75 23.47 -24.39 56.54
C ALA A 75 24.85 -23.98 57.09
N SER A 76 25.86 -23.91 56.22
CA SER A 76 27.17 -23.31 56.50
C SER A 76 27.19 -21.86 56.01
N SER A 77 27.57 -20.97 56.91
CA SER A 77 27.60 -19.52 56.77
C SER A 77 28.91 -19.02 56.15
N ASN A 78 28.82 -18.28 55.04
CA ASN A 78 29.72 -17.15 54.74
C ASN A 78 28.97 -16.14 53.85
N PRO A 79 28.97 -14.83 54.19
CA PRO A 79 28.27 -13.81 53.40
C PRO A 79 29.07 -13.44 52.14
N PRO A 80 28.45 -13.38 50.94
CA PRO A 80 29.10 -12.79 49.78
C PRO A 80 29.24 -11.26 49.95
N ALA A 81 30.38 -10.74 49.49
CA ALA A 81 30.76 -9.33 49.54
C ALA A 81 29.68 -8.38 48.95
N PRO A 82 29.60 -7.12 49.40
CA PRO A 82 28.60 -6.18 48.93
C PRO A 82 28.76 -5.93 47.43
N ALA A 83 27.72 -6.27 46.66
CA ALA A 83 27.62 -5.92 45.25
C ALA A 83 27.74 -4.40 45.08
N ASP A 84 28.67 -3.98 44.23
CA ASP A 84 28.89 -2.58 43.88
C ASP A 84 27.62 -2.00 43.24
N ARG A 85 26.94 -1.10 43.95
CA ARG A 85 25.68 -0.46 43.53
C ARG A 85 25.84 0.42 42.29
N SER A 86 27.06 0.60 41.78
CA SER A 86 27.34 1.38 40.58
C SER A 86 27.08 0.65 39.26
N ASP A 87 26.93 -0.68 39.26
CA ASP A 87 26.71 -1.46 38.02
C ASP A 87 25.22 -1.65 37.67
N LEU A 88 24.34 -1.53 38.66
CA LEU A 88 22.88 -1.60 38.47
C LEU A 88 22.29 -0.34 37.82
N THR A 89 22.95 0.82 37.99
CA THR A 89 22.53 2.09 37.36
C THR A 89 23.03 2.23 35.93
N ARG A 90 24.17 1.62 35.55
CA ARG A 90 24.69 1.69 34.17
C ARG A 90 23.89 0.84 33.18
N SER A 91 23.17 -0.17 33.68
CA SER A 91 22.42 -1.12 32.87
C SER A 91 21.04 -0.62 32.41
N GLN A 92 20.53 0.48 32.98
CA GLN A 92 19.19 1.01 32.67
C GLN A 92 19.18 2.13 31.61
N ASP A 93 20.35 2.65 31.22
CA ASP A 93 20.47 3.71 30.19
C ASP A 93 20.85 3.17 28.80
N ARG A 94 21.02 1.86 28.64
CA ARG A 94 21.34 1.29 27.33
C ARG A 94 20.05 1.08 26.55
N LYS A 95 19.70 2.06 25.69
CA LYS A 95 18.69 1.91 24.64
C LYS A 95 18.85 0.51 24.02
N PRO A 96 17.80 -0.33 23.99
CA PRO A 96 17.90 -1.67 23.42
C PRO A 96 18.58 -1.61 22.07
N ALA A 97 19.56 -2.49 21.84
CA ALA A 97 20.24 -2.56 20.56
C ALA A 97 19.18 -2.75 19.48
N ALA A 98 19.06 -1.79 18.56
CA ALA A 98 18.04 -1.85 17.54
C ALA A 98 18.22 -3.13 16.70
N GLY A 99 17.12 -3.85 16.49
CA GLY A 99 17.15 -5.07 15.69
C GLY A 99 17.47 -4.79 14.21
N ARG A 100 17.63 -5.85 13.42
CA ARG A 100 17.92 -5.74 11.98
C ARG A 100 16.63 -5.60 11.18
N THR A 101 16.51 -4.53 10.39
CA THR A 101 15.43 -4.39 9.42
C THR A 101 15.52 -5.49 8.37
N GLY A 102 14.48 -6.30 8.24
CA GLY A 102 14.42 -7.32 7.18
C GLY A 102 13.22 -7.20 6.26
N SER A 103 12.22 -6.38 6.60
CA SER A 103 11.14 -6.01 5.68
C SER A 103 10.88 -4.50 5.71
N VAL A 104 10.29 -3.97 4.64
CA VAL A 104 9.86 -2.58 4.53
C VAL A 104 8.42 -2.55 4.04
N LEU A 105 7.52 -1.99 4.84
CA LEU A 105 6.16 -1.67 4.43
C LEU A 105 6.16 -0.30 3.75
N GLY A 106 5.61 -0.21 2.55
CA GLY A 106 5.41 1.04 1.85
C GLY A 106 3.94 1.39 1.76
N LEU A 107 3.63 2.63 2.12
CA LEU A 107 2.31 3.21 2.03
C LEU A 107 2.38 4.44 1.12
N SER A 108 1.39 4.60 0.25
CA SER A 108 1.32 5.72 -0.70
C SER A 108 0.21 6.69 -0.30
N TRP A 109 0.46 7.97 -0.53
CA TRP A 109 -0.59 8.98 -0.62
C TRP A 109 -1.02 9.09 -2.09
N LEU A 110 -2.15 8.46 -2.42
CA LEU A 110 -2.55 8.26 -3.81
C LEU A 110 -2.76 9.56 -4.60
N PRO A 111 -3.32 10.67 -4.05
CA PRO A 111 -3.44 11.92 -4.78
C PRO A 111 -2.10 12.42 -5.38
N ALA A 112 -1.04 12.44 -4.57
CA ALA A 112 0.28 12.85 -5.04
C ALA A 112 0.89 11.86 -6.06
N PHE A 113 0.64 10.57 -5.90
CA PHE A 113 1.01 9.58 -6.91
C PHE A 113 0.30 9.87 -8.24
N CYS A 114 -1.01 10.09 -8.19
CA CYS A 114 -1.86 10.33 -9.35
C CYS A 114 -1.60 11.66 -10.04
N GLU A 115 -1.12 12.69 -9.33
CA GLU A 115 -0.61 13.90 -9.98
C GLU A 115 0.52 13.57 -10.99
N THR A 116 1.41 12.64 -10.64
CA THR A 116 2.55 12.26 -11.50
C THR A 116 2.23 11.11 -12.47
N LYS A 117 1.11 10.41 -12.25
CA LYS A 117 0.72 9.18 -12.95
C LYS A 117 -0.75 9.15 -13.35
N ALA A 118 -1.32 10.30 -13.71
CA ALA A 118 -2.76 10.49 -13.95
C ALA A 118 -3.43 9.51 -14.94
N LYS A 119 -2.66 8.89 -15.85
CA LYS A 119 -3.17 7.93 -16.84
C LYS A 119 -3.29 6.49 -16.32
N ARG A 120 -2.80 6.21 -15.10
CA ARG A 120 -2.90 4.87 -14.53
C ARG A 120 -4.36 4.54 -14.17
N PRO A 121 -4.81 3.28 -14.34
CA PRO A 121 -6.19 2.89 -14.06
C PRO A 121 -6.70 3.33 -12.69
N GLU A 122 -5.88 3.16 -11.64
CA GLU A 122 -6.18 3.53 -10.26
C GLU A 122 -6.42 5.04 -10.05
N CYS A 123 -5.88 5.87 -10.95
CA CYS A 123 -5.98 7.33 -10.90
C CYS A 123 -7.14 7.90 -11.71
N LEU A 124 -7.73 7.11 -12.61
CA LEU A 124 -8.83 7.57 -13.44
C LEU A 124 -10.04 7.93 -12.56
N GLY A 125 -10.62 9.10 -12.81
CA GLY A 125 -11.78 9.57 -12.06
C GLY A 125 -11.53 9.81 -10.57
N GLN A 126 -10.28 10.01 -10.12
CA GLN A 126 -10.05 10.32 -8.71
C GLN A 126 -10.69 11.67 -8.32
N THR A 127 -11.48 11.64 -7.26
CA THR A 127 -12.14 12.81 -6.65
C THR A 127 -11.83 12.87 -5.16
N SER A 128 -12.14 14.00 -4.53
CA SER A 128 -11.96 14.20 -3.10
C SER A 128 -12.80 13.27 -2.24
N GLU A 129 -13.85 12.64 -2.77
CA GLU A 129 -14.78 11.78 -2.02
C GLU A 129 -14.33 10.32 -1.95
N ARG A 130 -13.40 9.90 -2.79
CA ARG A 130 -12.88 8.53 -2.77
C ARG A 130 -12.09 8.27 -1.47
N ALA A 131 -12.22 7.06 -0.94
CA ALA A 131 -11.49 6.65 0.26
C ALA A 131 -9.96 6.75 0.07
N ASP A 132 -9.47 6.36 -1.10
CA ASP A 132 -8.05 6.46 -1.47
C ASP A 132 -7.52 7.90 -1.67
N ALA A 133 -8.41 8.91 -1.65
CA ALA A 133 -8.02 10.31 -1.64
C ALA A 133 -7.91 10.90 -0.22
N ARG A 134 -8.30 10.14 0.81
CA ARG A 134 -8.40 10.57 2.21
C ARG A 134 -7.65 9.66 3.19
N ALA A 135 -7.00 8.62 2.69
CA ALA A 135 -6.27 7.65 3.51
C ALA A 135 -5.01 7.20 2.78
N LEU A 136 -4.04 6.68 3.55
CA LEU A 136 -2.90 6.00 2.95
C LEU A 136 -3.38 4.72 2.27
N THR A 137 -2.73 4.35 1.17
CA THR A 137 -2.98 3.11 0.43
C THR A 137 -1.74 2.23 0.45
N LEU A 138 -1.90 0.93 0.34
CA LEU A 138 -0.80 -0.02 0.30
C LEU A 138 0.00 0.14 -1.01
N ALA A 139 1.31 0.34 -0.89
CA ALA A 139 2.25 0.29 -2.01
C ALA A 139 2.98 -1.06 -2.06
N GLY A 140 3.16 -1.73 -0.91
CA GLY A 140 3.71 -3.08 -0.83
C GLY A 140 4.47 -3.39 0.45
N LEU A 141 4.90 -4.65 0.59
CA LEU A 141 5.77 -5.14 1.66
C LEU A 141 6.96 -5.89 1.08
N TRP A 142 8.15 -5.32 1.21
CA TRP A 142 9.34 -5.82 0.52
C TRP A 142 10.36 -6.38 1.51
N PRO A 143 10.87 -7.61 1.30
CA PRO A 143 12.02 -8.08 2.04
C PRO A 143 13.27 -7.28 1.65
N VAL A 144 14.14 -7.03 2.62
CA VAL A 144 15.42 -6.36 2.39
C VAL A 144 16.40 -7.33 1.74
N ARG A 145 17.05 -6.89 0.65
CA ARG A 145 18.08 -7.63 -0.14
C ARG A 145 17.60 -8.85 -0.93
N ASN A 146 16.32 -9.22 -0.85
CA ASN A 146 15.76 -10.35 -1.60
C ASN A 146 14.72 -9.87 -2.63
N SER A 147 14.70 -10.49 -3.80
CA SER A 147 13.64 -10.29 -4.78
C SER A 147 13.54 -11.47 -5.73
N PHE A 148 12.35 -11.76 -6.25
CA PHE A 148 12.10 -12.81 -7.25
C PHE A 148 12.56 -14.21 -6.78
N CYS A 149 12.34 -14.54 -5.51
CA CYS A 149 12.74 -15.84 -4.98
C CYS A 149 11.92 -16.95 -5.63
N LYS A 150 12.60 -17.94 -6.21
CA LYS A 150 12.00 -19.07 -6.93
C LYS A 150 11.10 -18.65 -8.12
N VAL A 151 11.37 -17.50 -8.74
CA VAL A 151 10.65 -17.02 -9.94
C VAL A 151 11.51 -17.19 -11.19
N SER A 152 10.95 -17.77 -12.25
CA SER A 152 11.65 -18.02 -13.51
C SER A 152 12.09 -16.72 -14.19
N GLU A 153 13.21 -16.76 -14.92
CA GLU A 153 13.72 -15.59 -15.64
C GLU A 153 12.71 -15.02 -16.64
N ALA A 154 11.92 -15.89 -17.28
CA ALA A 154 10.84 -15.48 -18.19
C ALA A 154 9.78 -14.63 -17.47
N LEU A 155 9.32 -15.04 -16.29
CA LEU A 155 8.38 -14.26 -15.49
C LEU A 155 9.00 -12.98 -14.96
N GLN A 156 10.28 -12.99 -14.55
CA GLN A 156 10.98 -11.77 -14.16
C GLN A 156 11.11 -10.78 -15.33
N ALA A 157 11.39 -11.27 -16.53
CA ALA A 157 11.44 -10.44 -17.73
C ALA A 157 10.07 -9.87 -18.08
N GLN A 158 9.00 -10.65 -17.91
CA GLN A 158 7.64 -10.17 -18.09
C GLN A 158 7.26 -9.09 -17.06
N ASP A 159 7.61 -9.28 -15.79
CA ASP A 159 7.37 -8.30 -14.72
C ASP A 159 8.02 -6.94 -15.04
N ARG A 160 9.25 -6.96 -15.55
CA ARG A 160 10.01 -5.77 -15.93
C ARG A 160 9.38 -4.98 -17.09
N LYS A 161 8.48 -5.58 -17.88
CA LYS A 161 7.71 -4.88 -18.94
C LYS A 161 6.65 -3.93 -18.39
N ARG A 162 6.29 -4.04 -17.10
CA ARG A 162 5.30 -3.20 -16.39
C ARG A 162 3.86 -3.31 -16.89
N ASP A 163 3.58 -4.28 -17.74
CA ASP A 163 2.22 -4.75 -18.02
C ASP A 163 1.90 -5.88 -17.04
N TRP A 164 1.67 -5.51 -15.78
CA TRP A 164 1.53 -6.50 -14.71
C TRP A 164 0.22 -7.29 -14.79
N LEU A 165 -0.76 -6.80 -15.56
CA LEU A 165 -1.97 -7.57 -15.85
C LEU A 165 -1.71 -8.78 -16.77
N ALA A 166 -0.57 -8.83 -17.45
CA ALA A 166 -0.14 -10.00 -18.20
C ALA A 166 0.53 -11.08 -17.33
N LEU A 167 0.87 -10.77 -16.06
CA LEU A 167 1.43 -11.73 -15.12
C LEU A 167 0.34 -12.69 -14.61
N PRO A 168 0.71 -13.90 -14.14
CA PRO A 168 -0.21 -14.79 -13.45
C PRO A 168 -0.96 -14.09 -12.32
N ALA A 169 -2.26 -14.34 -12.23
CA ALA A 169 -3.07 -13.83 -11.12
C ALA A 169 -2.60 -14.48 -9.80
N VAL A 170 -2.63 -13.70 -8.72
CA VAL A 170 -2.38 -14.23 -7.38
C VAL A 170 -3.61 -15.04 -6.96
N PRO A 171 -3.47 -16.29 -6.49
CA PRO A 171 -4.59 -17.10 -6.06
C PRO A 171 -5.10 -16.62 -4.70
N LEU A 172 -6.00 -15.64 -4.70
CA LEU A 172 -6.62 -15.07 -3.49
C LEU A 172 -8.10 -15.46 -3.40
N PRO A 173 -8.62 -15.73 -2.19
CA PRO A 173 -10.07 -15.80 -1.98
C PRO A 173 -10.75 -14.50 -2.45
N THR A 174 -11.93 -14.60 -3.05
CA THR A 174 -12.67 -13.47 -3.64
C THR A 174 -12.85 -12.30 -2.65
N GLU A 175 -13.16 -12.62 -1.40
CA GLU A 175 -13.32 -11.61 -0.34
C GLU A 175 -12.00 -10.85 -0.07
N LEU A 176 -10.89 -11.58 0.03
CA LEU A 176 -9.58 -10.98 0.23
C LEU A 176 -9.14 -10.17 -0.99
N ALA A 177 -9.40 -10.64 -2.20
CA ALA A 177 -9.11 -9.89 -3.43
C ALA A 177 -9.88 -8.56 -3.46
N THR A 178 -11.14 -8.55 -2.99
CA THR A 178 -11.96 -7.34 -2.89
C THR A 178 -11.40 -6.37 -1.86
N LYS A 179 -11.04 -6.85 -0.66
CA LYS A 179 -10.39 -6.04 0.37
C LYS A 179 -9.05 -5.47 -0.10
N LEU A 180 -8.25 -6.27 -0.79
CA LEU A 180 -6.97 -5.86 -1.35
C LEU A 180 -7.14 -4.78 -2.41
N ALA A 181 -8.14 -4.86 -3.29
CA ALA A 181 -8.39 -3.83 -4.30
C ALA A 181 -8.72 -2.45 -3.69
N VAL A 182 -9.39 -2.43 -2.53
CA VAL A 182 -9.64 -1.19 -1.77
C VAL A 182 -8.36 -0.68 -1.10
N ALA A 183 -7.63 -1.56 -0.43
CA ALA A 183 -6.40 -1.20 0.29
C ALA A 183 -5.24 -0.81 -0.65
N MET A 184 -5.17 -1.43 -1.83
CA MET A 184 -4.14 -1.27 -2.86
C MET A 184 -4.82 -0.94 -4.20
N PRO A 185 -5.19 0.33 -4.46
CA PRO A 185 -5.84 0.71 -5.72
C PRO A 185 -5.04 0.30 -6.97
N GLY A 186 -3.70 0.19 -6.85
CA GLY A 186 -2.81 -0.32 -7.89
C GLY A 186 -3.12 -1.73 -8.39
N VAL A 187 -3.95 -2.52 -7.70
CA VAL A 187 -4.52 -3.80 -8.21
C VAL A 187 -5.18 -3.62 -9.57
N ALA A 188 -5.82 -2.46 -9.81
CA ALA A 188 -6.41 -2.10 -11.11
C ALA A 188 -5.39 -2.12 -12.27
N SER A 189 -4.09 -2.10 -11.95
CA SER A 189 -2.98 -2.15 -12.89
C SER A 189 -2.05 -3.35 -12.67
N GLY A 190 -2.46 -4.34 -11.88
CA GLY A 190 -1.72 -5.57 -11.58
C GLY A 190 -0.63 -5.44 -10.52
N LEU A 191 -0.67 -4.42 -9.65
CA LEU A 191 0.36 -4.21 -8.62
C LEU A 191 0.49 -5.39 -7.65
N ASP A 192 -0.62 -6.06 -7.32
CA ASP A 192 -0.65 -7.30 -6.52
C ASP A 192 0.23 -8.40 -7.13
N ARG A 193 0.16 -8.59 -8.45
CA ARG A 193 0.93 -9.61 -9.17
C ARG A 193 2.41 -9.28 -9.17
N HIS A 194 2.76 -8.02 -9.44
CA HIS A 194 4.13 -7.53 -9.30
C HIS A 194 4.67 -7.75 -7.89
N MET A 195 3.86 -7.39 -6.88
CA MET A 195 4.23 -7.50 -5.47
C MET A 195 4.49 -8.95 -5.07
N TRP A 196 3.59 -9.85 -5.46
CA TRP A 196 3.73 -11.27 -5.19
C TRP A 196 4.99 -11.84 -5.84
N LEU A 197 5.16 -11.66 -7.16
CA LEU A 197 6.32 -12.22 -7.88
C LEU A 197 7.65 -11.64 -7.39
N ARG A 198 7.70 -10.32 -7.16
CA ARG A 198 8.97 -9.68 -6.80
C ARG A 198 9.32 -9.85 -5.33
N SER A 199 8.34 -9.92 -4.44
CA SER A 199 8.57 -9.79 -3.00
C SER A 199 7.84 -10.83 -2.17
N GLY A 200 6.57 -11.10 -2.46
CA GLY A 200 5.80 -12.13 -1.76
C GLY A 200 6.42 -13.52 -1.88
N SER A 201 6.96 -13.88 -3.05
CA SER A 201 7.60 -15.18 -3.31
C SER A 201 8.86 -15.46 -2.47
N CYS A 202 9.40 -14.44 -1.80
CA CYS A 202 10.53 -14.54 -0.89
C CYS A 202 10.14 -14.74 0.57
N GLN A 203 8.86 -14.66 0.90
CA GLN A 203 8.34 -14.83 2.24
C GLN A 203 8.01 -16.30 2.53
N THR A 204 7.82 -16.63 3.80
CA THR A 204 7.32 -17.95 4.24
C THR A 204 5.80 -18.03 4.23
N LEU A 205 5.11 -16.89 4.11
CA LEU A 205 3.65 -16.80 4.09
C LEU A 205 3.10 -17.19 2.71
N GLU A 206 1.97 -17.88 2.72
CA GLU A 206 1.13 -18.07 1.54
C GLU A 206 0.55 -16.72 1.07
N PRO A 207 0.12 -16.61 -0.20
CA PRO A 207 -0.33 -15.34 -0.77
C PRO A 207 -1.43 -14.64 0.04
N ASP A 208 -2.40 -15.41 0.54
CA ASP A 208 -3.53 -14.88 1.31
C ASP A 208 -3.08 -14.30 2.66
N ALA A 209 -2.25 -15.02 3.41
CA ALA A 209 -1.67 -14.53 4.65
C ALA A 209 -0.75 -13.31 4.43
N TYR A 210 0.03 -13.31 3.35
CA TYR A 210 0.91 -12.19 2.98
C TYR A 210 0.13 -10.90 2.69
N PHE A 211 -0.97 -10.96 1.93
CA PHE A 211 -1.78 -9.78 1.66
C PHE A 211 -2.69 -9.40 2.83
N SER A 212 -3.20 -10.37 3.60
CA SER A 212 -4.00 -10.10 4.80
C SER A 212 -3.19 -9.36 5.87
N LEU A 213 -1.93 -9.77 6.10
CA LEU A 213 -1.01 -9.07 6.98
C LEU A 213 -0.83 -7.62 6.54
N GLN A 214 -0.54 -7.37 5.26
CA GLN A 214 -0.35 -6.01 4.75
C GLN A 214 -1.59 -5.12 4.91
N ILE A 215 -2.78 -5.66 4.66
CA ILE A 215 -4.04 -4.94 4.87
C ILE A 215 -4.20 -4.58 6.35
N ARG A 216 -3.99 -5.52 7.28
CA ARG A 216 -4.03 -5.22 8.73
C ARG A 216 -3.04 -4.12 9.13
N LEU A 217 -1.81 -4.18 8.64
CA LEU A 217 -0.79 -3.18 8.96
C LEU A 217 -1.17 -1.80 8.40
N LEU A 218 -1.70 -1.73 7.17
CA LEU A 218 -2.21 -0.47 6.61
C LEU A 218 -3.37 0.08 7.45
N GLU A 219 -4.33 -0.77 7.81
CA GLU A 219 -5.49 -0.37 8.61
C GLU A 219 -5.07 0.13 9.99
N ALA A 220 -4.09 -0.50 10.62
CA ALA A 220 -3.52 -0.03 11.89
C ALA A 220 -3.01 1.41 11.75
N VAL A 221 -2.25 1.71 10.69
CA VAL A 221 -1.77 3.08 10.43
C VAL A 221 -2.91 4.06 10.13
N ASN A 222 -3.90 3.67 9.33
CA ASN A 222 -4.99 4.58 8.96
C ASN A 222 -5.95 4.89 10.11
N ARG A 223 -6.09 3.97 11.08
CA ARG A 223 -6.89 4.15 12.30
C ARG A 223 -6.16 4.91 13.42
N SER A 224 -4.84 5.10 13.31
CA SER A 224 -4.03 5.76 14.34
C SER A 224 -3.98 7.29 14.19
N ALA A 225 -3.26 7.94 15.10
CA ALA A 225 -2.86 9.34 15.05
C ALA A 225 -2.17 9.70 13.72
N VAL A 226 -1.49 8.75 13.08
CA VAL A 226 -0.86 8.95 11.76
C VAL A 226 -1.93 9.17 10.70
N GLY A 227 -2.94 8.29 10.62
CA GLY A 227 -4.05 8.47 9.69
C GLY A 227 -4.83 9.77 9.94
N ALA A 228 -5.05 10.13 11.21
CA ALA A 228 -5.67 11.40 11.59
C ALA A 228 -4.86 12.61 11.13
N LEU A 229 -3.53 12.58 11.31
CA LEU A 229 -2.62 13.62 10.84
C LEU A 229 -2.66 13.78 9.32
N PHE A 230 -2.60 12.68 8.56
CA PHE A 230 -2.69 12.75 7.10
C PHE A 230 -4.02 13.37 6.64
N ARG A 231 -5.15 13.01 7.28
CA ARG A 231 -6.45 13.61 6.96
C ARG A 231 -6.51 15.10 7.28
N SER A 232 -5.89 15.56 8.37
CA SER A 232 -5.92 16.97 8.76
C SER A 232 -4.94 17.84 7.95
N LYS A 233 -3.95 17.24 7.31
CA LYS A 233 -2.92 17.93 6.52
C LYS A 233 -3.20 17.96 5.01
N VAL A 234 -4.34 17.48 4.53
CA VAL A 234 -4.67 17.52 3.10
C VAL A 234 -4.66 18.96 2.60
N GLY A 235 -3.86 19.23 1.56
CA GLY A 235 -3.64 20.57 1.01
C GLY A 235 -2.62 21.42 1.78
N LEU A 236 -2.00 20.90 2.83
CA LEU A 236 -1.02 21.57 3.68
C LEU A 236 0.32 20.84 3.68
N ASP A 237 1.36 21.52 4.15
CA ASP A 237 2.65 20.87 4.40
C ASP A 237 2.57 19.97 5.65
N ILE A 238 3.16 18.78 5.50
CA ILE A 238 3.38 17.82 6.58
C ILE A 238 4.87 17.55 6.71
N THR A 239 5.35 17.49 7.95
CA THR A 239 6.77 17.26 8.25
C THR A 239 7.02 15.81 8.67
N GLU A 240 8.25 15.35 8.48
CA GLU A 240 8.71 14.07 8.99
C GLU A 240 8.59 14.01 10.52
N ALA A 241 8.91 15.10 11.21
CA ALA A 241 8.85 15.16 12.68
C ALA A 241 7.43 14.92 13.21
N GLU A 242 6.41 15.58 12.63
CA GLU A 242 5.00 15.36 12.98
C GLU A 242 4.60 13.89 12.75
N VAL A 243 5.01 13.33 11.62
CA VAL A 243 4.68 11.94 11.26
C VAL A 243 5.34 10.97 12.24
N ARG A 244 6.62 11.15 12.55
CA ARG A 244 7.34 10.32 13.52
C ARG A 244 6.71 10.40 14.91
N ALA A 245 6.35 11.60 15.37
CA ALA A 245 5.67 11.78 16.65
C ALA A 245 4.30 11.08 16.69
N ALA A 246 3.53 11.13 15.59
CA ALA A 246 2.27 10.41 15.48
C ALA A 246 2.46 8.89 15.54
N PHE A 247 3.56 8.36 14.97
CA PHE A 247 3.90 6.94 15.14
C PHE A 247 4.28 6.60 16.58
N ASP A 248 5.09 7.42 17.23
CA ASP A 248 5.49 7.21 18.62
C ASP A 248 4.29 7.21 19.59
N THR A 249 3.26 8.00 19.27
CA THR A 249 2.03 8.11 20.08
C THR A 249 1.25 6.78 20.13
N ASP A 250 1.08 6.11 18.99
CA ASP A 250 0.17 4.96 18.88
C ASP A 250 0.88 3.60 18.74
N PHE A 251 2.16 3.58 18.40
CA PHE A 251 2.93 2.35 18.14
C PHE A 251 4.16 2.20 19.04
N ALA A 252 4.22 2.95 20.14
CA ALA A 252 5.28 3.03 21.14
C ALA A 252 6.44 4.00 20.83
N ALA A 253 7.04 4.54 21.89
CA ALA A 253 8.16 5.45 21.81
C ALA A 253 9.34 4.85 21.01
N GLY A 254 9.81 5.57 20.00
CA GLY A 254 10.89 5.15 19.12
C GLY A 254 10.43 4.39 17.86
N ALA A 255 9.13 4.11 17.71
CA ALA A 255 8.57 3.56 16.48
C ALA A 255 8.77 4.52 15.29
N GLY A 256 8.58 5.83 15.51
CA GLY A 256 8.78 6.87 14.50
C GLY A 256 10.19 6.87 13.90
N GLU A 257 11.21 6.44 14.64
CA GLU A 257 12.57 6.32 14.12
C GLU A 257 12.72 5.29 12.99
N ARG A 258 11.71 4.41 12.76
CA ARG A 258 11.67 3.42 11.68
C ARG A 258 10.90 3.92 10.46
N VAL A 259 10.43 5.16 10.49
CA VAL A 259 9.62 5.76 9.44
C VAL A 259 10.44 6.77 8.65
N ARG A 260 10.26 6.76 7.33
CA ARG A 260 10.71 7.86 6.47
C ARG A 260 9.58 8.30 5.54
N LEU A 261 9.51 9.60 5.30
CA LEU A 261 8.65 10.15 4.26
C LEU A 261 9.23 9.92 2.87
N GLN A 262 8.33 9.74 1.91
CA GLN A 262 8.66 9.68 0.49
C GLN A 262 8.15 10.92 -0.20
N CYS A 263 9.03 11.68 -0.83
CA CYS A 263 8.66 12.91 -1.51
C CYS A 263 9.15 12.95 -2.94
N ARG A 264 8.46 13.75 -3.74
CA ARG A 264 8.78 13.96 -5.14
C ARG A 264 8.59 15.43 -5.50
N LYS A 265 9.56 15.98 -6.22
CA LYS A 265 9.45 17.32 -6.78
C LYS A 265 8.52 17.30 -8.00
N VAL A 266 7.53 18.19 -8.02
CA VAL A 266 6.61 18.41 -9.14
C VAL A 266 6.47 19.91 -9.37
N GLY A 267 7.11 20.41 -10.44
CA GLY A 267 7.34 21.84 -10.62
C GLY A 267 8.16 22.39 -9.46
N ASP A 268 7.67 23.47 -8.85
CA ASP A 268 8.31 24.11 -7.69
C ASP A 268 7.88 23.51 -6.34
N ARG A 269 6.92 22.58 -6.35
CA ARG A 269 6.41 21.94 -5.13
C ARG A 269 7.15 20.64 -4.84
N THR A 270 7.32 20.35 -3.56
CA THR A 270 7.71 19.02 -3.08
C THR A 270 6.46 18.34 -2.53
N LEU A 271 5.99 17.28 -3.18
CA LEU A 271 4.82 16.53 -2.74
C LEU A 271 5.24 15.34 -1.88
N VAL A 272 4.50 15.09 -0.80
CA VAL A 272 4.58 13.84 -0.05
C VAL A 272 3.78 12.77 -0.79
N THR A 273 4.49 11.78 -1.32
CA THR A 273 3.93 10.67 -2.11
C THR A 273 3.59 9.43 -1.26
N GLY A 274 3.96 9.44 0.01
CA GLY A 274 3.78 8.33 0.92
C GLY A 274 4.84 8.26 2.01
N LEU A 275 4.97 7.09 2.61
CA LEU A 275 5.96 6.77 3.63
C LEU A 275 6.41 5.32 3.55
N THR A 276 7.54 5.00 4.16
CA THR A 276 7.94 3.61 4.39
C THR A 276 8.28 3.37 5.84
N ILE A 277 7.97 2.17 6.31
CA ILE A 277 8.19 1.70 7.67
C ILE A 277 9.14 0.52 7.63
N GLY A 278 10.26 0.59 8.34
CA GLY A 278 11.15 -0.55 8.56
C GLY A 278 10.54 -1.51 9.57
N LEU A 279 10.54 -2.81 9.25
CA LEU A 279 10.00 -3.89 10.08
C LEU A 279 11.05 -4.98 10.32
N SER A 280 10.83 -5.77 11.38
CA SER A 280 11.64 -6.92 11.77
C SER A 280 11.88 -7.89 10.63
N ALA A 281 12.96 -8.67 10.73
CA ALA A 281 13.34 -9.62 9.69
C ALA A 281 12.45 -10.86 9.60
N THR A 282 11.81 -11.21 10.69
CA THR A 282 10.83 -12.29 10.77
C THR A 282 9.47 -11.66 11.04
N MET A 283 8.51 -11.95 10.16
CA MET A 283 7.11 -11.58 10.29
C MET A 283 6.29 -12.82 9.95
N ASP A 284 5.31 -13.09 10.79
CA ASP A 284 4.27 -14.08 10.57
C ASP A 284 2.92 -13.39 10.36
N GLU A 285 1.87 -14.18 10.19
CA GLU A 285 0.52 -13.66 9.99
C GLU A 285 -0.02 -12.90 11.21
N ALA A 286 0.45 -13.23 12.42
CA ALA A 286 -0.01 -12.63 13.68
C ALA A 286 0.76 -11.36 14.06
N SER A 287 1.87 -11.07 13.37
CA SER A 287 2.76 -9.96 13.68
C SER A 287 2.02 -8.63 13.75
N ASP A 288 2.24 -7.90 14.84
CA ASP A 288 1.71 -6.56 15.07
C ASP A 288 2.70 -5.48 14.59
N LEU A 289 2.19 -4.30 14.28
CA LEU A 289 3.00 -3.22 13.71
C LEU A 289 4.03 -2.67 14.71
N ALA A 290 3.65 -2.47 15.97
CA ALA A 290 4.50 -1.85 16.99
C ALA A 290 5.73 -2.70 17.28
N THR A 291 5.54 -3.98 17.61
CA THR A 291 6.63 -4.93 17.86
C THR A 291 7.52 -5.07 16.64
N SER A 292 6.93 -5.16 15.44
CA SER A 292 7.70 -5.27 14.19
C SER A 292 8.56 -4.03 13.93
N MET A 293 8.05 -2.82 14.24
CA MET A 293 8.81 -1.58 14.11
C MET A 293 9.98 -1.53 15.12
N LEU A 294 9.75 -1.88 16.38
CA LEU A 294 10.80 -1.85 17.41
C LEU A 294 11.90 -2.91 17.14
N GLY A 295 11.54 -4.01 16.48
CA GLY A 295 12.50 -5.02 16.00
C GLY A 295 13.34 -4.58 14.79
N ALA A 296 13.08 -3.43 14.18
CA ALA A 296 13.86 -2.89 13.07
C ALA A 296 14.89 -1.83 13.50
N ALA A 297 15.86 -1.60 12.62
CA ALA A 297 16.86 -0.57 12.78
C ALA A 297 16.27 0.81 12.45
N PRO A 298 16.71 1.90 13.13
CA PRO A 298 16.34 3.26 12.77
C PRO A 298 16.71 3.57 11.32
N ILE A 299 15.89 4.40 10.67
CA ILE A 299 16.10 4.85 9.30
C ILE A 299 16.16 6.38 9.25
N ARG A 300 16.98 6.90 8.34
CA ARG A 300 16.99 8.33 8.00
C ARG A 300 16.07 8.59 6.82
N SER A 301 15.23 9.61 6.91
CA SER A 301 14.54 10.14 5.72
C SER A 301 15.44 11.13 4.99
N ARG A 302 15.24 11.22 3.68
CA ARG A 302 15.78 12.30 2.85
C ARG A 302 14.72 13.36 2.53
N CYS A 303 13.48 13.15 2.96
CA CYS A 303 12.41 14.13 2.91
C CYS A 303 12.03 14.54 4.32
N SER A 304 12.29 15.81 4.66
CA SER A 304 11.94 16.40 5.94
C SER A 304 10.54 17.00 5.97
N ALA A 305 10.02 17.47 4.83
CA ALA A 305 8.67 18.03 4.70
C ALA A 305 8.21 18.07 3.23
N GLY A 306 6.90 18.19 3.03
CA GLY A 306 6.31 18.53 1.74
C GLY A 306 4.79 18.64 1.81
N LEU A 307 4.21 19.07 0.68
CA LEU A 307 2.78 19.24 0.51
C LEU A 307 2.09 17.88 0.42
N LEU A 308 1.04 17.69 1.24
CA LEU A 308 0.15 16.55 1.11
C LEU A 308 -0.96 16.88 0.12
N ASP A 309 -0.82 16.39 -1.11
CA ASP A 309 -1.65 16.82 -2.23
C ASP A 309 -3.14 16.46 -2.06
N ALA A 310 -4.04 17.34 -2.47
CA ALA A 310 -5.47 17.05 -2.54
C ALA A 310 -5.81 16.36 -3.87
N ALA A 311 -6.82 15.48 -3.87
CA ALA A 311 -7.26 14.87 -5.13
C ALA A 311 -7.78 15.93 -6.11
N GLY A 312 -7.34 15.86 -7.36
CA GLY A 312 -7.76 16.78 -8.42
C GLY A 312 -6.97 18.08 -8.54
N SER A 313 -6.02 18.37 -7.65
CA SER A 313 -5.20 19.61 -7.69
C SER A 313 -4.50 19.85 -9.03
N SER A 314 -4.03 18.80 -9.69
CA SER A 314 -3.34 18.90 -10.99
C SER A 314 -4.22 19.45 -12.11
N ARG A 315 -5.54 19.20 -12.08
CA ARG A 315 -6.50 19.81 -13.02
C ARG A 315 -6.70 21.30 -12.75
N GLN A 316 -6.81 21.68 -11.48
CA GLN A 316 -6.94 23.09 -11.09
C GLN A 316 -5.69 23.89 -11.42
N LEU A 317 -4.49 23.35 -11.21
CA LEU A 317 -3.25 24.04 -11.54
C LEU A 317 -3.01 24.16 -13.04
N ARG A 318 -3.34 23.14 -13.84
CA ARG A 318 -3.31 23.26 -15.31
C ARG A 318 -4.30 24.32 -15.80
N SER A 319 -5.52 24.30 -15.28
CA SER A 319 -6.54 25.31 -15.62
C SER A 319 -6.10 26.72 -15.24
N ARG A 320 -5.49 26.92 -14.06
CA ARG A 320 -4.92 28.21 -13.64
C ARG A 320 -3.77 28.65 -14.54
N ASN A 321 -2.85 27.76 -14.87
CA ASN A 321 -1.72 28.10 -15.75
C ASN A 321 -2.20 28.42 -17.18
N GLU A 322 -3.18 27.69 -17.72
CA GLU A 322 -3.82 28.02 -19.00
C GLU A 322 -4.55 29.37 -18.96
N ALA A 323 -5.24 29.70 -17.86
CA ALA A 323 -5.87 31.01 -17.67
C ALA A 323 -4.86 32.15 -17.56
N VAL A 324 -3.72 31.93 -16.90
CA VAL A 324 -2.61 32.91 -16.81
C VAL A 324 -1.94 33.10 -18.18
N VAL A 325 -1.73 32.04 -18.96
CA VAL A 325 -1.21 32.15 -20.34
C VAL A 325 -2.19 32.89 -21.25
N GLY A 326 -3.49 32.66 -21.10
CA GLY A 326 -4.54 33.35 -21.87
C GLY A 326 -4.66 34.85 -21.58
N THR A 327 -4.28 35.31 -20.38
CA THR A 327 -4.34 36.74 -20.00
C THR A 327 -3.14 37.56 -20.44
N VAL A 328 -2.01 36.92 -20.77
CA VAL A 328 -0.80 37.60 -21.30
C VAL A 328 -0.95 37.92 -22.81
N GLY A 329 -1.99 37.41 -23.49
CA GLY A 329 -2.17 37.52 -24.95
C GLY A 329 -2.94 38.73 -25.49
N THR A 330 -3.52 39.62 -24.67
CA THR A 330 -4.47 40.66 -25.14
C THR A 330 -4.02 42.12 -24.92
N GLY A 331 -2.71 42.38 -24.84
CA GLY A 331 -2.19 43.72 -24.50
C GLY A 331 -1.21 44.31 -25.52
N ALA A 332 -1.59 44.43 -26.81
CA ALA A 332 -0.83 45.27 -27.75
C ALA A 332 -1.69 45.72 -28.96
N SER A 333 -2.53 46.74 -28.76
CA SER A 333 -3.01 47.59 -29.88
C SER A 333 -2.32 48.93 -29.78
N ARG A 334 -1.40 49.21 -30.71
CA ARG A 334 -0.65 50.46 -30.82
C ARG A 334 -1.57 51.56 -31.36
N ALA A 335 -1.75 52.63 -30.58
CA ALA A 335 -2.19 53.92 -31.09
C ALA A 335 -1.07 54.53 -31.94
N GLY A 336 -1.31 54.71 -33.24
CA GLY A 336 -0.42 55.45 -34.14
C GLY A 336 -0.69 56.94 -34.01
N ALA A 337 0.27 57.68 -33.45
CA ALA A 337 0.31 59.14 -33.51
C ALA A 337 1.04 59.56 -34.81
N ALA A 338 0.38 60.39 -35.60
CA ALA A 338 0.95 61.05 -36.77
C ALA A 338 1.99 62.10 -36.33
N ILE A 339 3.15 62.11 -36.99
CA ILE A 339 4.10 63.22 -36.97
C ILE A 339 4.36 63.60 -38.41
N GLU A 340 3.92 64.80 -38.76
CA GLU A 340 4.15 65.52 -40.01
C GLU A 340 5.43 66.35 -39.86
N LEU A 341 6.40 66.17 -40.76
CA LEU A 341 7.51 67.10 -40.97
C LEU A 341 7.97 67.04 -42.44
N ARG A 342 7.63 68.13 -43.15
CA ARG A 342 8.19 68.72 -44.39
C ARG A 342 8.59 67.81 -45.56
#